data_AF-A0A7X8EZI3-F1
#
_entry.id   AF-A0A7X8EZI3-F1
#
_cell.length_a   1.000
_cell.length_b   1.000
_cell.length_c   1.000
_cell.angle_alpha   90.00
_cell.angle_beta   90.00
_cell.angle_gamma   90.00
#
_symmetry.space_group_name_H-M   'P 1'
#
loop_
_entity.id
_entity.type
_entity.pdbx_description
1 polymer ?
#
loop_
_entity_poly.entity_id
_entity_poly.type
_entity_poly.pdbx_seq_one_letter_code
_entity_poly.pdbx_strand_id
1 'polypeptide(L)'
;MPECLMIEAMAQTAGILVGQARHFQEKVILAKIKKAAFYHYVRPGDTITLHAEIESIAPEAASTTGEIRRGKDLIAQISLMFSHVDKNLAGKKFPEENFVFTDMFNSLLTGFIETHPDTEQLG
;
A
#
# COMPACT_ATOMS: atom_id res chain seq x y z
N MET A 1 11.28 1.72 -16.02
CA MET A 1 10.34 0.87 -15.28
C MET A 1 9.11 0.65 -16.14
N PRO A 2 8.77 -0.60 -16.49
CA PRO A 2 7.50 -0.98 -17.11
C PRO A 2 6.28 -0.52 -16.31
N GLU A 3 5.17 -0.25 -17.00
CA GLU A 3 3.91 0.23 -16.44
C GLU A 3 3.28 -0.76 -15.44
N CYS A 4 3.42 -2.07 -15.69
CA CYS A 4 2.94 -3.09 -14.75
C CYS A 4 3.67 -3.02 -13.40
N LEU A 5 4.97 -2.72 -13.40
CA LEU A 5 5.76 -2.54 -12.18
C LEU A 5 5.42 -1.21 -11.48
N MET A 6 4.97 -0.18 -12.20
CA MET A 6 4.43 1.04 -11.61
C MET A 6 3.11 0.78 -10.87
N ILE A 7 2.24 -0.04 -11.47
CA ILE A 7 0.99 -0.46 -10.84
C ILE A 7 1.27 -1.26 -9.57
N GLU A 8 2.18 -2.23 -9.64
CA GLU A 8 2.57 -3.04 -8.49
C GLU A 8 3.18 -2.19 -7.37
N ALA A 9 4.10 -1.27 -7.70
CA ALA A 9 4.68 -0.37 -6.71
C ALA A 9 3.61 0.51 -6.04
N MET A 10 2.62 1.00 -6.79
CA MET A 10 1.49 1.73 -6.21
C MET A 10 0.59 0.84 -5.37
N ALA A 11 0.35 -0.40 -5.80
CA ALA A 11 -0.46 -1.36 -5.04
C ALA A 11 0.17 -1.71 -3.69
N GLN A 12 1.50 -1.86 -3.62
CA GLN A 12 2.21 -2.06 -2.37
C GLN A 12 2.16 -0.80 -1.50
N THR A 13 2.40 0.38 -2.07
CA THR A 13 2.34 1.66 -1.34
C THR A 13 0.96 1.89 -0.72
N ALA A 14 -0.09 1.76 -1.53
CA ALA A 14 -1.47 1.93 -1.10
C ALA A 14 -1.93 0.79 -0.17
N GLY A 15 -1.47 -0.44 -0.39
CA GLY A 15 -1.77 -1.59 0.46
C GLY A 15 -1.21 -1.46 1.87
N ILE A 16 0.01 -0.90 2.01
CA ILE A 16 0.59 -0.55 3.31
C ILE A 16 -0.24 0.52 4.00
N LEU A 17 -0.64 1.57 3.29
CA LEU A 17 -1.48 2.64 3.84
C LEU A 17 -2.84 2.12 4.34
N VAL A 18 -3.52 1.31 3.52
CA VAL A 18 -4.81 0.69 3.89
C VAL A 18 -4.63 -0.27 5.06
N GLY A 19 -3.57 -1.11 5.04
CA GLY A 19 -3.24 -2.00 6.15
C GLY A 19 -3.00 -1.23 7.45
N GLN A 20 -2.22 -0.15 7.40
CA GLN A 20 -1.91 0.69 8.56
C GLN A 20 -3.18 1.36 9.13
N ALA A 21 -4.08 1.85 8.27
CA ALA A 21 -5.36 2.42 8.68
C ALA A 21 -6.28 1.43 9.42
N ARG A 22 -5.97 0.13 9.33
CA ARG A 22 -6.66 -0.98 10.03
C ARG A 22 -5.75 -1.72 11.01
N HIS A 23 -4.66 -1.08 11.45
CA HIS A 23 -3.67 -1.64 12.38
C HIS A 23 -3.10 -3.00 11.93
N PHE A 24 -3.06 -3.26 10.63
CA PHE A 24 -2.63 -4.53 10.01
C PHE A 24 -3.40 -5.76 10.51
N GLN A 25 -4.61 -5.59 11.07
CA GLN A 25 -5.44 -6.67 11.61
C GLN A 25 -6.23 -7.41 10.53
N GLU A 26 -6.45 -6.77 9.38
CA GLU A 26 -7.26 -7.29 8.27
C GLU A 26 -6.39 -7.63 7.06
N LYS A 27 -6.79 -8.66 6.30
CA LYS A 27 -6.14 -9.01 5.03
C LYS A 27 -6.59 -8.09 3.93
N VAL A 28 -5.66 -7.26 3.47
CA VAL A 28 -5.87 -6.32 2.37
C VAL A 28 -5.44 -6.99 1.06
N ILE A 29 -6.39 -7.19 0.14
CA ILE A 29 -6.13 -7.78 -1.18
C ILE A 29 -6.48 -6.78 -2.26
N LEU A 30 -5.58 -6.57 -3.22
CA LEU A 30 -5.89 -5.78 -4.41
C LEU A 30 -7.03 -6.48 -5.19
N ALA A 31 -8.20 -5.87 -5.17
CA ALA A 31 -9.40 -6.42 -5.80
C ALA A 31 -9.57 -5.93 -7.24
N LYS A 32 -9.27 -4.64 -7.49
CA LYS A 32 -9.48 -4.03 -8.81
C LYS A 32 -8.59 -2.81 -9.02
N ILE A 33 -8.04 -2.68 -10.23
CA ILE A 33 -7.49 -1.42 -10.74
C ILE A 33 -8.64 -0.66 -11.40
N LYS A 34 -9.07 0.46 -10.82
CA LYS A 34 -10.16 1.29 -11.36
C LYS A 34 -9.69 2.15 -12.54
N LYS A 35 -8.48 2.69 -12.44
CA LYS A 35 -7.84 3.56 -13.44
C LYS A 35 -6.34 3.40 -13.36
N ALA A 36 -5.66 3.38 -14.50
CA ALA A 36 -4.22 3.56 -14.60
C ALA A 36 -3.95 4.42 -15.84
N ALA A 37 -3.40 5.61 -15.64
CA ALA A 37 -3.03 6.54 -16.69
C ALA A 37 -1.53 6.83 -16.60
N PHE A 38 -0.82 6.70 -17.72
CA PHE A 38 0.63 6.89 -17.82
C PHE A 38 0.90 8.02 -18.80
N TYR A 39 1.66 9.01 -18.36
CA TYR A 39 1.96 10.22 -19.13
C TYR A 39 3.42 10.22 -19.62
N HIS A 40 4.30 9.57 -18.86
CA HIS A 40 5.72 9.47 -19.16
C HIS A 40 6.28 8.10 -18.79
N TYR A 41 7.45 7.77 -19.34
CA TYR A 41 8.20 6.58 -18.97
C TYR A 41 9.26 6.89 -17.91
N VAL A 42 9.59 5.88 -17.10
CA VAL A 42 10.68 5.93 -16.10
C VAL A 42 11.89 5.21 -16.68
N ARG A 43 13.07 5.82 -16.62
CA ARG A 43 14.34 5.22 -17.09
C ARG A 43 15.22 4.78 -15.91
N PRO A 44 16.19 3.86 -16.14
CA PRO A 44 17.24 3.61 -15.16
C PRO A 44 17.93 4.93 -14.74
N GLY A 45 18.14 5.12 -13.44
CA GLY A 45 18.69 6.35 -12.86
C GLY A 45 17.64 7.39 -12.44
N ASP A 46 16.38 7.26 -12.88
CA ASP A 46 15.31 8.12 -12.38
C ASP A 46 14.97 7.79 -10.92
N THR A 47 14.78 8.84 -10.11
CA THR A 47 14.15 8.72 -8.79
C THR A 47 12.67 9.08 -8.91
N ILE A 48 11.79 8.15 -8.53
CA ILE A 48 10.35 8.37 -8.51
C ILE A 48 9.80 8.40 -7.08
N THR A 49 8.77 9.20 -6.86
CA THR A 49 8.02 9.29 -5.61
C THR A 49 6.61 8.77 -5.86
N LEU A 50 6.16 7.85 -5.02
CA LEU A 50 4.80 7.33 -5.03
C LEU A 50 4.05 7.97 -3.86
N HIS A 51 2.94 8.64 -4.17
CA HIS A 51 2.03 9.18 -3.18
C HIS A 51 0.70 8.43 -3.30
N ALA A 52 0.22 7.85 -2.21
CA ALA A 52 -1.06 7.17 -2.13
C ALA A 52 -1.97 7.87 -1.12
N GLU A 53 -3.25 7.93 -1.42
CA GLU A 53 -4.29 8.54 -0.59
C GLU A 53 -5.49 7.59 -0.51
N ILE A 54 -6.05 7.44 0.70
CA ILE A 54 -7.31 6.71 0.88
C ILE A 54 -8.45 7.66 0.51
N GLU A 55 -9.21 7.31 -0.53
CA GLU A 55 -10.44 8.02 -0.89
C GLU A 55 -11.62 7.59 -0.01
N SER A 56 -11.67 6.30 0.34
CA SER A 56 -12.67 5.77 1.25
C SER A 56 -12.21 4.47 1.91
N ILE A 57 -12.68 4.24 3.12
CA ILE A 57 -12.43 3.03 3.88
C ILE A 57 -13.71 2.56 4.56
N ALA A 58 -14.05 1.29 4.34
CA ALA A 58 -15.22 0.61 4.89
C ALA A 58 -14.79 -0.78 5.42
N PRO A 59 -15.62 -1.46 6.21
CA PRO A 59 -15.31 -2.80 6.72
C PRO A 59 -14.89 -3.80 5.64
N GLU A 60 -15.59 -3.81 4.51
CA GLU A 60 -15.41 -4.78 3.44
C GLU A 60 -14.38 -4.37 2.37
N ALA A 61 -14.07 -3.08 2.25
CA ALA A 61 -13.26 -2.56 1.15
C ALA A 61 -12.64 -1.19 1.44
N ALA A 62 -11.60 -0.86 0.69
CA ALA A 62 -11.03 0.48 0.63
C ALA A 62 -10.80 0.90 -0.83
N SER A 63 -10.92 2.19 -1.13
CA SER A 63 -10.41 2.74 -2.39
C SER A 63 -9.35 3.79 -2.17
N THR A 64 -8.39 3.81 -3.09
CA THR A 64 -7.23 4.69 -3.04
C THR A 64 -7.00 5.33 -4.40
N THR A 65 -6.45 6.53 -4.38
CA THR A 65 -5.80 7.19 -5.51
C THR A 65 -4.32 7.30 -5.24
N GLY A 66 -3.54 7.37 -6.30
CA GLY A 66 -2.13 7.61 -6.17
C GLY A 66 -1.51 8.24 -7.39
N GLU A 67 -0.43 8.96 -7.14
CA GLU A 67 0.37 9.65 -8.14
C GLU A 67 1.81 9.15 -8.07
N ILE A 68 2.39 8.88 -9.23
CA ILE A 68 3.82 8.60 -9.36
C ILE A 68 4.44 9.85 -10.00
N ARG A 69 5.45 10.43 -9.34
CA ARG A 69 6.17 11.61 -9.82
C ARG A 69 7.65 11.36 -9.99
N ARG A 70 8.29 12.05 -10.93
CA ARG A 70 9.74 12.24 -10.98
C ARG A 70 10.03 13.72 -10.75
N GLY A 71 10.41 14.08 -9.52
CA GLY A 71 10.43 15.48 -9.11
C GLY A 71 9.04 16.11 -9.23
N LYS A 72 8.88 17.09 -10.12
CA LYS A 72 7.59 17.77 -10.36
C LYS A 72 6.76 17.12 -11.47
N ASP A 73 7.36 16.26 -12.30
CA ASP A 73 6.70 15.65 -13.44
C ASP A 73 5.72 14.57 -12.97
N LEU A 74 4.46 14.66 -13.39
CA LEU A 74 3.47 13.60 -13.17
C LEU A 74 3.70 12.46 -14.16
N ILE A 75 4.13 11.31 -13.67
CA ILE A 75 4.45 10.13 -14.49
C ILE A 75 3.21 9.27 -14.69
N ALA A 76 2.47 8.99 -13.62
CA ALA A 76 1.27 8.17 -13.67
C ALA A 76 0.26 8.55 -12.58
N GLN A 77 -1.02 8.29 -12.85
CA GLN A 77 -2.11 8.31 -11.88
C GLN A 77 -2.81 6.96 -11.86
N ILE A 78 -2.99 6.40 -10.66
CA ILE A 78 -3.51 5.05 -10.49
C ILE A 78 -4.57 5.08 -9.38
N SER A 79 -5.73 4.49 -9.65
CA SER A 79 -6.81 4.33 -8.68
C SER A 79 -7.03 2.85 -8.43
N LEU A 80 -6.96 2.43 -7.17
CA LEU A 80 -7.03 1.03 -6.75
C LEU A 80 -8.21 0.82 -5.80
N MET A 81 -8.74 -0.40 -5.82
CA MET A 81 -9.72 -0.89 -4.86
C MET A 81 -9.16 -2.14 -4.20
N PHE A 82 -9.19 -2.13 -2.87
CA PHE A 82 -8.80 -3.24 -2.03
C PHE A 82 -10.05 -3.86 -1.38
N SER A 83 -10.03 -5.17 -1.21
CA SER A 83 -11.01 -5.91 -0.43
C SER A 83 -10.38 -6.28 0.91
N HIS A 84 -11.13 -6.09 1.99
CA HIS A 84 -10.78 -6.65 3.29
C HIS A 84 -11.41 -8.04 3.35
N VAL A 85 -10.57 -9.05 3.26
CA VAL A 85 -11.07 -10.43 3.31
C VAL A 85 -11.20 -10.83 4.78
N ASP A 86 -12.44 -10.77 5.27
CA ASP A 86 -12.87 -11.65 6.35
C ASP A 86 -12.87 -13.10 5.85
N LYS A 87 -12.75 -14.07 6.76
CA LYS A 87 -12.57 -15.53 6.51
C LYS A 87 -13.53 -16.20 5.50
N ASN A 88 -14.48 -15.48 4.90
CA ASN A 88 -15.61 -15.98 4.12
C ASN A 88 -15.75 -15.48 2.66
N LEU A 89 -14.85 -14.66 2.09
CA LEU A 89 -15.01 -14.30 0.68
C LEU A 89 -14.53 -15.41 -0.27
N ALA A 90 -15.47 -15.91 -1.10
CA ALA A 90 -15.26 -16.70 -2.31
C ALA A 90 -14.83 -18.19 -2.18
N GLY A 91 -15.20 -18.88 -1.10
CA GLY A 91 -15.08 -20.36 -1.02
C GLY A 91 -13.66 -20.92 -1.12
N LYS A 92 -12.65 -20.05 -1.14
CA LYS A 92 -11.23 -20.40 -1.03
C LYS A 92 -10.81 -20.22 0.42
N LYS A 93 -10.41 -21.31 1.07
CA LYS A 93 -9.71 -21.23 2.35
C LYS A 93 -8.37 -20.53 2.11
N PHE A 94 -8.30 -19.27 2.47
CA PHE A 94 -7.01 -18.59 2.60
C PHE A 94 -6.31 -19.09 3.88
N PRO A 95 -4.97 -19.14 3.91
CA PRO A 95 -4.24 -19.47 5.14
C PRO A 95 -4.71 -18.59 6.28
N GLU A 96 -4.70 -19.05 7.54
CA GLU A 96 -5.12 -18.18 8.66
C GLU A 96 -4.17 -17.00 8.86
N GLU A 97 -2.90 -17.14 8.49
CA GLU A 97 -1.87 -16.11 8.68
C GLU A 97 -1.91 -14.99 7.61
N ASN A 98 -1.51 -13.78 8.00
CA ASN A 98 -1.35 -12.64 7.11
C ASN A 98 -0.21 -12.90 6.12
N PHE A 99 -0.55 -13.02 4.84
CA PHE A 99 0.42 -13.40 3.80
C PHE A 99 1.16 -12.19 3.19
N VAL A 100 0.65 -10.97 3.39
CA VAL A 100 1.26 -9.72 2.89
C VAL A 100 2.16 -9.07 3.95
N PHE A 101 1.75 -9.13 5.22
CA PHE A 101 2.46 -8.53 6.35
C PHE A 101 3.10 -9.63 7.19
N THR A 102 4.19 -10.19 6.66
CA THR A 102 4.99 -11.25 7.31
C THR A 102 6.19 -10.67 8.06
N ASP A 103 7.00 -11.54 8.67
CA ASP A 103 8.24 -11.17 9.37
C ASP A 103 9.20 -10.32 8.52
N MET A 104 9.17 -10.47 7.19
CA MET A 104 9.99 -9.66 6.29
C MET A 104 9.53 -8.19 6.25
N PHE A 105 8.23 -7.93 6.29
CA PHE A 105 7.71 -6.56 6.39
C PHE A 105 8.07 -5.95 7.75
N ASN A 106 7.91 -6.71 8.83
CA ASN A 106 8.30 -6.26 10.18
C ASN A 106 9.81 -5.96 10.24
N SER A 107 10.65 -6.78 9.62
CA SER A 107 12.10 -6.57 9.56
C SER A 107 12.50 -5.27 8.84
N LEU A 108 11.75 -4.88 7.80
CA LEU A 108 11.94 -3.58 7.13
C LEU A 108 11.55 -2.39 8.02
N LEU A 109 10.59 -2.59 8.93
CA LEU A 109 10.13 -1.57 9.87
C LEU A 109 10.99 -1.48 11.14
N THR A 110 11.73 -2.52 11.52
CA THR A 110 12.54 -2.54 12.75
C THR A 110 13.47 -1.33 12.87
N GLY A 111 14.11 -0.91 11.77
CA GLY A 111 15.01 0.26 11.76
C GLY A 111 14.30 1.63 11.89
N PHE A 112 12.97 1.66 11.83
CA PHE A 112 12.15 2.88 11.97
C PHE A 112 11.33 2.90 13.27
N ILE A 113 11.09 1.75 13.91
CA ILE A 113 10.31 1.66 15.15
C ILE A 113 11.15 1.99 16.39
N GLU A 114 12.48 1.82 16.36
CA GLU A 114 13.38 2.02 17.52
C GLU A 114 13.66 3.47 17.94
N THR A 115 12.96 4.48 17.40
CA THR A 115 13.15 5.88 17.82
C THR A 115 11.90 6.50 18.42
N HIS A 116 11.34 5.90 19.47
CA HIS A 116 10.60 6.64 20.49
C HIS A 116 11.23 6.30 21.84
N PRO A 117 12.20 7.10 22.35
CA PRO A 117 12.53 7.00 23.76
C PRO A 117 11.25 7.35 24.51
N ASP A 118 10.74 6.38 25.26
CA ASP A 118 9.68 6.58 26.23
C ASP A 118 10.01 7.86 27.02
N THR A 119 9.18 8.88 26.85
CA THR A 119 9.19 10.00 27.79
C THR A 119 8.44 9.50 29.03
N GLU A 120 9.11 8.61 29.76
CA GLU A 120 8.76 8.31 31.13
C GLU A 120 9.01 9.54 32.00
N GLN A 121 7.95 9.92 32.71
CA GLN A 121 7.99 10.42 34.08
C GLN A 121 8.80 11.69 34.35
N LEU A 122 8.11 12.83 34.32
CA LEU A 122 8.47 13.98 35.16
C LEU A 122 7.20 14.56 35.79
N GLY A 123 7.05 14.29 37.10
CA GLY A 123 6.42 15.19 38.08
C GLY A 123 4.90 15.26 38.10
#